data_AF-A0A6H1KP79-F1
#
_entry.id   AF-A0A6H1KP79-F1
#
_cell.length_a   1.000
_cell.length_b   1.000
_cell.length_c   1.000
_cell.angle_alpha   90.00
_cell.angle_beta   90.00
_cell.angle_gamma   90.00
#
_symmetry.space_group_name_H-M   'P 1'
#
loop_
_entity.id
_entity.type
_entity.pdbx_description
1 polymer ?
#
loop_
_entity_poly.entity_id
_entity_poly.type
_entity_poly.pdbx_seq_one_letter_code
_entity_poly.pdbx_strand_id
1 'polypeptide(L)'
;MTVSSASENPQDAGGSLTDSGYSADDLAAEEWPPPPSPEMWLVGLETRTTDGLPVWRYYVVDHARSSCQASQEALQRADSAPERAAWGRPGEAGRIERVEVQRILQDVLGNVTLARRS
;
A
#
# COMPACT_ATOMS: atom_id res chain seq x y z
N MET A 1 -64.03 -4.08 -14.71
CA MET A 1 -64.02 -4.95 -13.52
C MET A 1 -64.25 -4.06 -12.29
N THR A 2 -65.49 -4.05 -11.79
CA THR A 2 -65.96 -4.20 -10.38
C THR A 2 -64.83 -4.23 -9.31
N VAL A 3 -64.80 -3.57 -8.13
CA VAL A 3 -65.73 -2.80 -7.28
C VAL A 3 -64.97 -2.16 -6.09
N SER A 4 -65.54 -1.06 -5.56
CA SER A 4 -65.81 -0.71 -4.13
C SER A 4 -64.70 -0.74 -3.07
N SER A 5 -64.76 -0.04 -1.94
CA SER A 5 -65.39 1.20 -1.46
C SER A 5 -64.85 1.37 -0.02
N ALA A 6 -64.85 2.59 0.47
CA ALA A 6 -64.32 3.06 1.75
C ALA A 6 -64.87 2.38 3.02
N SER A 7 -64.13 2.52 4.13
CA SER A 7 -64.69 2.81 5.46
C SER A 7 -63.64 3.35 6.44
N GLU A 8 -64.16 4.13 7.38
CA GLU A 8 -63.51 5.13 8.24
C GLU A 8 -62.83 4.59 9.53
N ASN A 9 -62.06 5.48 10.15
CA ASN A 9 -61.29 5.50 11.43
C ASN A 9 -62.23 5.44 12.69
N PRO A 10 -61.82 5.64 13.99
CA PRO A 10 -60.59 5.44 14.80
C PRO A 10 -60.84 4.66 16.15
N GLN A 11 -59.78 4.44 16.98
CA GLN A 11 -59.68 4.79 18.43
C GLN A 11 -58.82 3.84 19.31
N ASP A 12 -57.88 4.47 20.02
CA ASP A 12 -57.37 4.25 21.39
C ASP A 12 -57.34 2.85 22.03
N ALA A 13 -56.16 2.45 22.52
CA ALA A 13 -55.93 2.23 23.96
C ALA A 13 -54.45 1.92 24.24
N GLY A 14 -53.98 2.43 25.39
CA GLY A 14 -52.59 2.51 25.79
C GLY A 14 -51.90 1.19 26.13
N GLY A 15 -50.57 1.27 26.24
CA GLY A 15 -49.76 0.13 26.64
C GLY A 15 -48.28 0.43 26.73
N SER A 16 -47.87 0.98 27.88
CA SER A 16 -46.57 0.78 28.52
C SER A 16 -45.32 1.44 27.93
N LEU A 17 -44.87 2.46 28.65
CA LEU A 17 -43.46 2.78 28.83
C LEU A 17 -42.69 1.50 29.20
N THR A 18 -41.83 1.03 28.31
CA THR A 18 -40.61 0.28 28.68
C THR A 18 -39.48 1.21 28.30
N ASP A 19 -39.11 2.07 29.25
CA ASP A 19 -37.96 1.85 30.12
C ASP A 19 -36.66 1.78 29.31
N SER A 20 -35.92 2.86 29.50
CA SER A 20 -34.63 3.16 28.93
C SER A 20 -33.64 2.06 29.28
N GLY A 21 -33.33 1.24 28.29
CA GLY A 21 -32.17 0.37 28.26
C GLY A 21 -31.30 0.64 27.04
N TYR A 22 -31.22 1.88 26.55
CA TYR A 22 -30.14 2.29 25.65
C TYR A 22 -28.87 2.36 26.50
N SER A 23 -28.25 1.19 26.72
CA SER A 23 -26.92 1.11 27.30
C SER A 23 -25.98 1.82 26.34
N ALA A 24 -25.56 3.03 26.69
CA ALA A 24 -24.60 3.84 25.95
C ALA A 24 -23.15 3.27 26.06
N ASP A 25 -23.03 1.95 26.18
CA ASP A 25 -21.77 1.22 26.34
C ASP A 25 -21.44 0.35 25.11
N ASP A 26 -22.31 0.31 24.09
CA ASP A 26 -22.07 -0.46 22.85
C ASP A 26 -21.68 0.44 21.66
N LEU A 27 -21.01 1.55 21.95
CA LEU A 27 -20.10 2.19 21.00
C LEU A 27 -18.69 1.72 21.35
N ALA A 28 -18.48 0.41 21.32
CA ALA A 28 -17.15 -0.11 21.04
C ALA A 28 -16.69 0.62 19.79
N ALA A 29 -15.69 1.49 19.97
CA ALA A 29 -15.10 2.25 18.89
C ALA A 29 -14.92 1.30 17.72
N GLU A 30 -15.58 1.59 16.59
CA GLU A 30 -15.17 1.04 15.31
C GLU A 30 -13.76 1.61 15.09
N GLU A 31 -12.78 0.93 15.70
CA GLU A 31 -11.37 1.21 15.57
C GLU A 31 -11.04 0.81 14.15
N TRP A 32 -11.27 1.77 13.24
CA TRP A 32 -10.88 1.64 11.85
C TRP A 32 -9.43 1.18 11.84
N PRO A 33 -9.11 0.06 11.17
CA PRO A 33 -7.74 -0.41 11.13
C PRO A 33 -6.88 0.75 10.65
N PRO A 34 -5.77 1.08 11.34
CA PRO A 34 -4.93 2.17 10.93
C PRO A 34 -4.56 1.96 9.46
N PRO A 35 -4.56 3.03 8.64
CA PRO A 35 -4.19 2.88 7.24
C PRO A 35 -2.83 2.18 7.19
N PRO A 36 -2.64 1.20 6.29
CA PRO A 36 -1.40 0.45 6.23
C PRO A 36 -0.26 1.46 6.06
N SER A 37 0.71 1.39 6.96
CA SER A 37 1.90 2.24 6.90
C SER A 37 2.54 2.06 5.51
N PRO A 38 2.78 3.14 4.75
CA PRO A 38 3.42 3.04 3.45
C PRO A 38 4.71 2.24 3.59
N GLU A 39 4.82 1.14 2.85
CA GLU A 39 5.98 0.25 2.96
C GLU A 39 7.17 0.89 2.27
N MET A 40 8.34 0.78 2.90
CA MET A 40 9.62 1.14 2.28
C MET A 40 10.27 -0.12 1.70
N TRP A 41 10.89 0.04 0.55
CA TRP A 41 11.53 -1.05 -0.19
C TRP A 41 12.94 -0.64 -0.60
N LEU A 42 13.88 -1.57 -0.47
CA LEU A 42 15.20 -1.50 -1.06
C LEU A 42 15.20 -2.30 -2.36
N VAL A 43 15.46 -1.64 -3.47
CA VAL A 43 15.52 -2.26 -4.80
C VAL A 43 16.94 -2.18 -5.33
N GLY A 44 17.59 -3.33 -5.48
CA GLY A 44 18.88 -3.49 -6.14
C GLY A 44 18.71 -3.76 -7.63
N LEU A 45 19.42 -3.03 -8.48
CA LEU A 45 19.49 -3.24 -9.92
C LEU A 45 20.93 -3.60 -10.30
N GLU A 46 21.13 -4.80 -10.83
CA GLU A 46 22.42 -5.23 -11.39
C GLU A 46 22.50 -4.76 -12.84
N THR A 47 23.45 -3.87 -13.12
CA THR A 47 23.79 -3.49 -14.49
C THR A 47 25.07 -4.20 -14.90
N ARG A 48 25.08 -4.78 -16.11
CA ARG A 48 26.30 -5.31 -16.73
C ARG A 48 26.58 -4.61 -18.05
N THR A 49 27.81 -4.15 -18.22
CA THR A 49 28.34 -3.78 -19.54
C THR A 49 28.96 -5.01 -20.17
N THR A 50 29.07 -5.04 -21.50
CA THR A 50 29.47 -6.23 -22.29
C THR A 50 30.76 -6.89 -21.80
N ASP A 51 31.71 -6.09 -21.30
CA ASP A 51 33.02 -6.54 -20.84
C ASP A 51 33.32 -6.15 -19.38
N GLY A 52 32.32 -5.65 -18.64
CA GLY A 52 32.50 -5.10 -17.30
C GLY A 52 32.07 -6.03 -16.17
N LEU A 53 32.61 -5.77 -14.98
CA LEU A 53 32.10 -6.38 -13.76
C LEU A 53 30.67 -5.91 -13.48
N PRO A 54 29.82 -6.76 -12.89
CA PRO A 54 28.48 -6.35 -12.49
C PRO A 54 28.52 -5.24 -11.44
N VAL A 55 27.73 -4.20 -11.68
CA VAL A 55 27.57 -3.09 -10.75
C VAL A 55 26.14 -3.12 -10.21
N TRP A 56 26.02 -3.15 -8.88
CA TRP A 56 24.74 -3.03 -8.19
C TRP A 56 24.46 -1.57 -7.83
N ARG A 57 23.25 -1.12 -8.14
CA ARG A 57 22.71 0.15 -7.65
C ARG A 57 21.50 -0.11 -6.80
N TYR A 58 21.43 0.52 -5.64
CA TYR A 58 20.33 0.35 -4.70
C TYR A 58 19.51 1.62 -4.62
N TYR A 59 18.20 1.47 -4.77
CA TYR A 59 17.22 2.53 -4.65
C TYR A 59 16.33 2.26 -3.44
N VAL A 60 16.14 3.27 -2.61
CA VAL A 60 15.07 3.26 -1.62
C VAL A 60 13.82 3.79 -2.30
N VAL A 61 12.76 3.00 -2.26
CA VAL A 61 11.43 3.38 -2.75
C VAL A 61 10.50 3.43 -1.56
N ASP A 62 10.02 4.62 -1.27
CA ASP A 62 9.02 4.88 -0.26
C ASP A 62 7.62 4.75 -0.87
N HIS A 63 6.62 4.43 -0.04
CA HIS A 63 5.20 4.43 -0.44
C HIS A 63 4.78 3.40 -1.51
N ALA A 64 5.64 2.43 -1.84
CA ALA A 64 5.25 1.32 -2.71
C ALA A 64 4.42 0.29 -1.96
N ARG A 65 3.24 -0.04 -2.50
CA ARG A 65 2.30 -0.99 -1.90
C ARG A 65 2.66 -2.45 -2.16
N SER A 66 3.62 -2.69 -3.05
CA SER A 66 4.08 -4.03 -3.42
C SER A 66 5.52 -4.00 -3.94
N SER A 67 6.18 -5.16 -3.91
CA SER A 67 7.51 -5.35 -4.51
C SER A 67 7.55 -5.06 -6.01
N CYS A 68 6.45 -5.34 -6.73
CA CYS A 68 6.33 -5.05 -8.17
C CYS A 68 6.32 -3.54 -8.43
N GLN A 69 5.49 -2.80 -7.67
CA GLN A 69 5.45 -1.34 -7.76
C GLN A 69 6.81 -0.73 -7.42
N ALA A 70 7.44 -1.19 -6.34
CA ALA A 70 8.77 -0.71 -5.95
C ALA A 70 9.81 -0.94 -7.06
N SER A 71 9.78 -2.12 -7.69
CA SER A 71 10.68 -2.44 -8.81
C SER A 71 10.45 -1.52 -10.01
N GLN A 72 9.18 -1.28 -10.37
CA GLN A 72 8.84 -0.42 -11.49
C GLN A 72 9.29 1.03 -11.25
N GLU A 73 9.07 1.57 -10.06
CA GLU A 73 9.52 2.91 -9.70
C GLU A 73 11.04 3.03 -9.68
N ALA A 74 11.74 2.03 -9.13
CA ALA A 74 13.21 1.99 -9.17
C ALA A 74 13.74 1.92 -10.60
N LEU A 75 13.14 1.11 -11.46
CA LEU A 75 13.49 1.01 -12.89
C LEU A 75 13.25 2.35 -13.61
N GLN A 76 12.11 3.00 -13.37
CA GLN A 76 11.80 4.29 -13.97
C GLN A 76 12.76 5.39 -13.50
N ARG A 77 13.12 5.39 -12.21
CA ARG A 77 14.11 6.31 -11.65
C ARG A 77 15.49 6.06 -12.25
N ALA A 78 15.88 4.79 -12.41
CA ALA A 78 17.12 4.41 -13.06
C ALA A 78 17.15 4.88 -14.53
N ASP A 79 16.06 4.67 -15.28
CA ASP A 79 15.97 5.05 -16.70
C ASP A 79 16.03 6.57 -16.93
N SER A 80 15.44 7.33 -16.00
CA SER A 80 15.36 8.79 -16.02
C SER A 80 16.53 9.51 -15.33
N ALA A 81 17.39 8.78 -14.61
CA ALA A 81 18.48 9.41 -13.88
C ALA A 81 19.47 10.09 -14.84
N PRO A 82 19.86 11.36 -14.61
CA PRO A 82 20.93 12.00 -15.38
C PRO A 82 22.27 11.23 -15.23
N GLU A 83 22.41 10.49 -14.14
CA GLU A 83 23.51 9.57 -13.87
C GLU A 83 23.59 8.43 -14.88
N ARG A 84 22.53 8.11 -15.64
CA ARG A 84 22.58 7.12 -16.72
C ARG A 84 23.65 7.46 -17.76
N ALA A 85 23.91 8.75 -17.98
CA ALA A 85 25.03 9.22 -18.81
C ALA A 85 26.41 8.96 -18.17
N ALA A 86 26.46 8.80 -16.85
CA ALA A 86 27.66 8.47 -16.06
C ALA A 86 27.82 6.97 -15.79
N TRP A 87 26.88 6.11 -16.20
CA TRP A 87 26.94 4.66 -15.98
C TRP A 87 27.94 3.92 -16.87
N GLY A 88 28.59 4.62 -17.80
CA GLY A 88 29.51 4.07 -18.78
C GLY A 88 29.59 4.99 -20.01
N ARG A 89 30.26 4.55 -21.07
CA ARG A 89 30.29 5.32 -22.33
C ARG A 89 28.86 5.49 -22.87
N PRO A 90 28.54 6.61 -23.55
CA PRO A 90 27.31 6.72 -24.32
C PRO A 90 27.20 5.53 -25.29
N GLY A 91 26.17 4.69 -25.13
CA GLY A 91 25.98 3.45 -25.90
C GLY A 91 26.29 2.14 -25.15
N GLU A 92 26.93 2.20 -23.98
CA GLU A 92 27.22 1.06 -23.09
C GLU A 92 26.34 1.06 -21.84
N ALA A 93 25.18 1.71 -21.86
CA ALA A 93 24.25 1.65 -20.73
C ALA A 93 23.89 0.17 -20.48
N GLY A 94 24.54 -0.41 -19.46
CA GLY A 94 24.49 -1.83 -19.20
C GLY A 94 23.04 -2.29 -19.02
N ARG A 95 22.67 -3.39 -19.67
CA ARG A 95 21.33 -3.95 -19.50
C ARG A 95 21.17 -4.34 -18.03
N ILE A 96 19.98 -4.07 -17.48
CA ILE A 96 19.63 -4.57 -16.15
C ILE A 96 19.43 -6.08 -16.29
N GLU A 97 20.32 -6.86 -15.67
CA GLU A 97 20.27 -8.32 -15.74
C GLU A 97 19.51 -8.93 -14.57
N ARG A 98 19.59 -8.29 -13.40
CA ARG A 98 18.95 -8.78 -12.18
C ARG A 98 18.34 -7.65 -11.37
N VAL A 99 17.26 -7.99 -10.70
CA VAL A 99 16.54 -7.12 -9.77
C VAL A 99 16.43 -7.85 -8.43
N GLU A 100 16.81 -7.17 -7.36
CA GLU A 100 16.66 -7.64 -5.99
C GLU A 100 15.71 -6.70 -5.27
N VAL A 101 14.70 -7.26 -4.58
CA VAL A 101 13.70 -6.47 -3.89
C VAL A 101 13.60 -6.95 -2.46
N GLN A 102 13.79 -6.05 -1.51
CA GLN A 102 13.66 -6.35 -0.09
C GLN A 102 12.83 -5.27 0.58
N ARG A 103 11.92 -5.68 1.46
CA ARG A 103 11.19 -4.73 2.28
C ARG A 103 12.11 -4.18 3.37
N ILE A 104 12.04 -2.89 3.58
CA ILE A 104 12.67 -2.20 4.70
C ILE A 104 11.65 -2.16 5.84
N LEU A 105 12.06 -2.69 6.98
CA LEU A 105 11.26 -2.70 8.21
C LEU A 105 11.84 -1.65 9.16
N GLN A 106 10.96 -0.84 9.75
CA GLN A 106 11.33 0.11 10.79
C GLN A 106 10.51 -0.20 12.04
N ASP A 107 11.18 -0.35 13.19
CA ASP A 107 10.50 -0.57 14.46
C ASP A 107 10.11 0.76 15.14
N VAL A 108 9.39 0.66 16.26
CA VAL A 108 8.91 1.82 17.05
C VAL A 108 10.04 2.65 17.68
N LEU A 109 11.26 2.11 17.76
CA LEU A 109 12.46 2.79 18.25
C LEU A 109 13.24 3.45 17.09
N GLY A 110 12.79 3.28 15.85
CA GLY A 110 13.40 3.81 14.65
C GLY A 110 14.52 2.94 14.06
N ASN A 111 14.75 1.73 14.59
CA ASN A 111 15.76 0.83 14.02
C ASN A 111 15.30 0.32 12.65
N VAL A 112 16.23 0.29 11.69
CA VAL A 112 15.97 -0.13 10.31
C VAL A 112 16.59 -1.49 10.05
N THR A 113 15.80 -2.42 9.53
CA THR A 113 16.24 -3.77 9.14
C THR A 113 15.70 -4.14 7.76
N LEU A 114 16.33 -5.12 7.11
CA LEU A 114 15.83 -5.69 5.85
C LEU A 114 15.06 -6.97 6.15
N ALA A 115 13.88 -7.09 5.55
CA ALA A 115 13.13 -8.34 5.57
C ALA A 115 13.94 -9.43 4.84
N ARG A 116 13.78 -10.67 5.30
CA ARG A 116 14.44 -11.82 4.68
C ARG A 116 14.02 -11.94 3.22
N ARG A 117 14.98 -12.21 2.33
CA ARG A 117 14.69 -12.54 0.93
C ARG A 117 13.84 -13.81 0.86
N SER A 118 12.66 -13.70 0.27
CA SER A 118 11.78 -14.81 -0.09
C SER A 118 12.19 -15.43 -1.41
#